data_AF-A0A8D8CFI6-F1
#
_entry.id   AF-A0A8D8CFI6-F1
#
_cell.length_a   1.000
_cell.length_b   1.000
_cell.length_c   1.000
_cell.angle_alpha   90.00
_cell.angle_beta   90.00
_cell.angle_gamma   90.00
#
_symmetry.space_group_name_H-M   'P 1'
#
loop_
_entity.id
_entity.type
_entity.pdbx_description
1 polymer ?
#
loop_
_entity_poly.entity_id
_entity_poly.type
_entity_poly.pdbx_seq_one_letter_code
_entity_poly.pdbx_strand_id
1 'polypeptide(L)'
;MFHNKIRNILQSLLQEYLYAHEWNLGSARVLSMFKKARIVSISEYVLRLHSKDAIQQVMNDLLEAEPILLAELIGNSSLDSELFTSLKDILHESFSTVLDDLLENPSVIPFNYLEQLEPHLTDQEIERVRLQHLQLLLRKDCTCTLQEAIGRQEQWRLAANRNHGTVLGQMMRTVVQDTVCSFDTLLGAGEKLDANVSWKHYLTLLGIVAKAATSEYVNVLRVKGAVKNMFNKILADGRFETLLLLMVTSREICATDESILGSYTSWYKYIIGEMTYRVDKAQFIAVMGLMNKLVPLEGSVEILKVHASVSISFPSLCMEHVVTFKNLCKSRIIKIEEAKCRQEGVQPLDPDISIVIDSDDD
;
A
#
# COMPACT_ATOMS: atom_id res chain seq x y z
N MET A 1 3.34 48.86 35.17
CA MET A 1 3.20 47.70 36.08
C MET A 1 1.75 47.24 36.27
N PHE A 2 0.79 48.13 36.58
CA PHE A 2 -0.62 47.79 36.79
C PHE A 2 -1.33 47.20 35.55
N HIS A 3 -1.10 47.76 34.36
CA HIS A 3 -1.68 47.25 33.10
C HIS A 3 -1.25 45.81 32.75
N ASN A 4 0.02 45.46 32.96
CA ASN A 4 0.48 44.09 32.72
C ASN A 4 -0.15 43.11 33.73
N LYS A 5 -0.39 43.54 34.96
CA LYS A 5 -1.02 42.70 35.99
C LYS A 5 -2.50 42.43 35.69
N ILE A 6 -3.25 43.44 35.26
CA ILE A 6 -4.65 43.30 34.82
C ILE A 6 -4.76 42.43 33.57
N ARG A 7 -3.87 42.64 32.59
CA ARG A 7 -3.80 41.83 31.37
C ARG A 7 -3.56 40.34 31.69
N ASN A 8 -2.64 40.03 32.59
CA ASN A 8 -2.34 38.64 32.96
C ASN A 8 -3.53 37.97 33.67
N ILE A 9 -4.25 38.70 34.54
CA ILE A 9 -5.44 38.17 35.23
C ILE A 9 -6.57 37.88 34.22
N LEU A 10 -6.84 38.83 33.31
CA LEU A 10 -7.83 38.64 32.25
C LEU A 10 -7.46 37.47 31.33
N GLN A 11 -6.19 37.31 30.97
CA GLN A 11 -5.73 36.16 30.18
C GLN A 11 -5.97 34.84 30.92
N SER A 12 -5.65 34.76 32.21
CA SER A 12 -5.87 33.56 33.03
C SER A 12 -7.35 33.20 33.12
N LEU A 13 -8.22 34.18 33.35
CA LEU A 13 -9.67 33.97 33.41
C LEU A 13 -10.25 33.53 32.06
N LEU A 14 -9.77 34.13 30.96
CA LEU A 14 -10.18 33.73 29.62
C LEU A 14 -9.73 32.30 29.33
N GLN A 15 -8.50 31.95 29.69
CA GLN A 15 -7.95 30.61 29.50
C GLN A 15 -8.76 29.55 30.26
N GLU A 16 -9.08 29.79 31.54
CA GLU A 16 -9.95 28.89 32.31
C GLU A 16 -11.34 28.75 31.69
N TYR A 17 -11.94 29.86 31.24
CA TYR A 17 -13.23 29.84 30.56
C TYR A 17 -13.20 29.01 29.27
N LEU A 18 -12.17 29.22 28.44
CA LEU A 18 -12.00 28.51 27.16
C LEU A 18 -11.80 27.01 27.38
N TYR A 19 -11.04 26.61 28.41
CA TYR A 19 -10.82 25.20 28.73
C TYR A 19 -12.04 24.52 29.39
N ALA A 20 -12.94 25.30 30.01
CA ALA A 20 -14.15 24.76 30.63
C ALA A 20 -15.30 24.51 29.63
N HIS A 21 -15.19 25.00 28.39
CA HIS A 21 -16.23 24.84 27.37
C HIS A 21 -15.85 23.75 26.34
N GLU A 22 -16.71 22.74 26.22
CA GLU A 22 -16.71 21.79 25.10
C GLU A 22 -16.77 22.56 23.76
N TRP A 23 -16.25 21.97 22.67
CA TRP A 23 -15.99 22.61 21.36
C TRP A 23 -17.13 23.48 20.81
N ASN A 24 -17.23 24.72 21.32
CA ASN A 24 -18.28 25.70 21.03
C ASN A 24 -17.66 27.09 20.79
N LEU A 25 -16.36 27.13 20.49
CA LEU A 25 -15.60 28.34 20.18
C LEU A 25 -15.84 28.83 18.74
N GLY A 26 -16.74 28.19 18.00
CA GLY A 26 -17.22 28.64 16.69
C GLY A 26 -16.30 28.35 15.50
N SER A 27 -15.06 27.89 15.70
CA SER A 27 -14.21 27.19 14.71
C SER A 27 -12.76 27.04 15.20
N ALA A 28 -12.00 26.11 14.60
CA ALA A 28 -10.55 26.01 14.81
C ALA A 28 -9.77 27.30 14.46
N ARG A 29 -10.32 28.15 13.58
CA ARG A 29 -9.77 29.49 13.29
C ARG A 29 -9.75 30.41 14.52
N VAL A 30 -10.79 30.36 15.35
CA VAL A 30 -10.87 31.15 16.58
C VAL A 30 -9.81 30.67 17.58
N LEU A 31 -9.61 29.36 17.68
CA LEU A 31 -8.55 28.77 18.49
C LEU A 31 -7.15 29.21 18.02
N SER A 32 -6.95 29.29 16.69
CA SER A 32 -5.72 29.82 16.07
C SER A 32 -5.45 31.28 16.50
N MET A 33 -6.50 32.10 16.61
CA MET A 33 -6.37 33.48 17.12
C MET A 33 -6.00 33.52 18.60
N PHE A 34 -6.62 32.70 19.45
CA PHE A 34 -6.28 32.63 20.87
C PHE A 34 -4.85 32.12 21.11
N LYS A 35 -4.39 31.17 20.29
CA LYS A 35 -3.00 30.71 20.29
C LYS A 35 -2.04 31.85 19.89
N LYS A 36 -2.34 32.61 18.83
CA LYS A 36 -1.52 33.79 18.44
C LYS A 36 -1.44 34.83 19.56
N ALA A 37 -2.52 34.98 20.34
CA ALA A 37 -2.57 35.83 21.51
C ALA A 37 -1.87 35.23 22.76
N ARG A 38 -1.33 34.01 22.67
CA ARG A 38 -0.71 33.24 23.76
C ARG A 38 -1.65 33.02 24.96
N ILE A 39 -2.93 32.77 24.67
CA ILE A 39 -3.97 32.55 25.68
C ILE A 39 -4.17 31.04 25.92
N VAL A 40 -4.06 30.22 24.88
CA VAL A 40 -4.25 28.76 24.94
C VAL A 40 -3.16 28.03 24.16
N SER A 41 -2.85 26.82 24.60
CA SER A 41 -2.09 25.83 23.83
C SER A 41 -3.04 24.80 23.24
N ILE A 42 -2.84 24.41 21.98
CA ILE A 42 -3.68 23.40 21.32
C ILE A 42 -3.60 22.05 22.05
N SER A 43 -2.40 21.67 22.48
CA SER A 43 -2.13 20.42 23.19
C SER A 43 -2.87 20.37 24.53
N GLU A 44 -2.79 21.46 25.29
CA GLU A 44 -3.50 21.56 26.57
C GLU A 44 -5.02 21.62 26.38
N TYR A 45 -5.49 22.30 25.33
CA TYR A 45 -6.90 22.35 24.98
C TYR A 45 -7.46 20.96 24.71
N VAL A 46 -6.84 20.21 23.79
CA VAL A 46 -7.27 18.86 23.40
C VAL A 46 -7.22 17.89 24.58
N LEU A 47 -6.17 17.94 25.41
CA LEU A 47 -6.04 17.08 26.60
C LEU A 47 -7.07 17.37 27.70
N ARG A 48 -7.65 18.56 27.72
CA ARG A 48 -8.70 18.94 28.70
C ARG A 48 -10.11 18.57 28.23
N LEU A 49 -10.29 18.18 26.96
CA LEU A 49 -11.56 17.69 26.48
C LEU A 49 -11.86 16.32 27.10
N HIS A 50 -13.06 16.17 27.66
CA HIS A 50 -13.47 14.95 28.37
C HIS A 50 -14.22 13.95 27.47
N SER A 51 -14.75 14.42 26.34
CA SER A 51 -15.52 13.60 25.40
C SER A 51 -14.67 13.22 24.19
N LYS A 52 -14.68 11.93 23.82
CA LYS A 52 -14.07 11.44 22.58
C LYS A 52 -14.66 12.13 21.35
N ASP A 53 -15.97 12.36 21.34
CA ASP A 53 -16.66 13.01 20.22
C ASP A 53 -16.19 14.46 20.06
N ALA A 54 -16.00 15.16 21.19
CA ALA A 54 -15.46 16.52 21.17
C ALA A 54 -14.01 16.55 20.65
N ILE A 55 -13.18 15.61 21.10
CA ILE A 55 -11.80 15.47 20.60
C ILE A 55 -11.81 15.21 19.09
N GLN A 56 -12.61 14.25 18.62
CA GLN A 56 -12.69 13.91 17.19
C GLN A 56 -13.18 15.10 16.36
N GLN A 57 -14.16 15.87 16.85
CA GLN A 57 -14.64 17.06 16.16
C GLN A 57 -13.55 18.13 16.02
N VAL A 58 -12.77 18.38 17.07
CA VAL A 58 -11.61 19.28 17.00
C VAL A 58 -10.60 18.77 15.99
N MET A 59 -10.25 17.48 16.06
CA MET A 59 -9.25 16.88 15.19
C MET A 59 -9.67 16.90 13.72
N ASN A 60 -10.95 16.71 13.41
CA ASN A 60 -11.49 16.87 12.06
C ASN A 60 -11.31 18.31 11.56
N ASP A 61 -11.68 19.31 12.36
CA ASP A 61 -11.48 20.72 11.98
C ASP A 61 -10.00 21.05 11.76
N LEU A 62 -9.09 20.47 12.55
CA LEU A 62 -7.65 20.63 12.38
C LEU A 62 -7.14 20.02 11.07
N LEU A 63 -7.54 18.77 10.78
CA LEU A 63 -7.18 18.04 9.57
C LEU A 63 -7.74 18.72 8.30
N GLU A 64 -8.92 19.32 8.39
CA GLU A 64 -9.59 19.96 7.25
C GLU A 64 -9.21 21.41 7.01
N ALA A 65 -8.72 22.15 8.01
CA ALA A 65 -8.61 23.61 7.88
C ALA A 65 -7.45 24.29 8.63
N GLU A 66 -6.79 23.64 9.60
CA GLU A 66 -5.78 24.31 10.46
C GLU A 66 -4.46 23.52 10.57
N PRO A 67 -3.66 23.46 9.48
CA PRO A 67 -2.40 22.71 9.45
C PRO A 67 -1.37 23.23 10.47
N ILE A 68 -1.37 24.52 10.78
CA ILE A 68 -0.44 25.12 11.76
C ILE A 68 -0.71 24.60 13.17
N LEU A 69 -1.98 24.47 13.55
CA LEU A 69 -2.36 23.96 14.87
C LEU A 69 -2.13 22.46 14.95
N LEU A 70 -2.40 21.72 13.87
CA LEU A 70 -2.09 20.29 13.78
C LEU A 70 -0.59 20.04 13.89
N ALA A 71 0.25 20.83 13.20
CA ALA A 71 1.70 20.72 13.29
C ALA A 71 2.22 20.97 14.72
N GLU A 72 1.66 21.94 15.43
CA GLU A 72 2.00 22.18 16.84
C GLU A 72 1.63 20.99 17.74
N LEU A 73 0.47 20.36 17.51
CA LEU A 73 0.05 19.19 18.27
C LEU A 73 0.95 17.98 17.99
N ILE A 74 1.35 17.79 16.72
CA ILE A 74 2.33 16.77 16.31
C ILE A 74 3.69 17.02 16.95
N GLY A 75 4.20 18.25 16.92
CA GLY A 75 5.50 18.58 17.52
C GLY A 75 5.51 18.35 19.03
N ASN A 76 4.45 18.77 19.73
CA ASN A 76 4.33 18.54 21.17
C ASN A 76 4.18 17.06 21.53
N SER A 77 3.53 16.24 20.69
CA SER A 77 3.42 14.80 20.92
C SER A 77 4.77 14.07 20.94
N SER A 78 5.85 14.69 20.46
CA SER A 78 7.19 14.09 20.46
C SER A 78 7.92 14.17 21.80
N LEU A 79 7.41 14.97 22.75
CA LEU A 79 8.02 15.16 24.06
C LEU A 79 7.78 13.94 24.97
N ASP A 80 8.80 13.49 25.70
CA ASP A 80 8.69 12.35 26.62
C ASP A 80 8.05 12.77 27.95
N SER A 81 6.71 12.72 28.01
CA SER A 81 5.93 12.80 29.25
C SER A 81 4.60 12.06 29.08
N GLU A 82 4.03 11.57 30.19
CA GLU A 82 2.76 10.80 30.20
C GLU A 82 1.59 11.53 29.52
N LEU A 83 1.54 12.87 29.64
CA LEU A 83 0.54 13.70 28.99
C LEU A 83 0.65 13.64 27.45
N PHE A 84 1.88 13.49 26.93
CA PHE A 84 2.13 13.43 25.49
C PHE A 84 1.87 12.03 24.92
N THR A 85 1.85 10.98 25.75
CA THR A 85 1.35 9.65 25.34
C THR A 85 -0.12 9.71 24.95
N SER A 86 -0.95 10.41 25.74
CA SER A 86 -2.37 10.59 25.41
C SER A 86 -2.57 11.35 24.09
N LEU A 87 -1.72 12.33 23.79
CA LEU A 87 -1.75 13.02 22.48
C LEU A 87 -1.34 12.11 21.32
N LYS A 88 -0.38 11.20 21.51
CA LYS A 88 0.00 10.21 20.48
C LYS A 88 -1.18 9.31 20.14
N ASP A 89 -1.93 8.87 21.15
CA ASP A 89 -3.11 8.02 20.95
C ASP A 89 -4.23 8.77 20.22
N ILE A 90 -4.50 10.02 20.62
CA ILE A 90 -5.49 10.89 19.95
C ILE A 90 -5.11 11.12 18.47
N LEU A 91 -3.84 11.43 18.19
CA LEU A 91 -3.33 11.59 16.83
C LEU A 91 -3.49 10.30 16.02
N HIS A 92 -3.13 9.15 16.62
CA HIS A 92 -3.24 7.85 15.97
C HIS A 92 -4.70 7.50 15.63
N GLU A 93 -5.63 7.70 16.57
CA GLU A 93 -7.07 7.49 16.34
C GLU A 93 -7.57 8.44 15.24
N SER A 94 -7.22 9.72 15.30
CA SER A 94 -7.64 10.72 14.30
C SER A 94 -7.12 10.41 12.89
N PHE A 95 -5.84 10.05 12.75
CA PHE A 95 -5.25 9.64 11.48
C PHE A 95 -5.88 8.33 10.96
N SER A 96 -6.20 7.41 11.87
CA SER A 96 -6.90 6.17 11.51
C SER A 96 -8.30 6.47 10.95
N THR A 97 -9.06 7.35 11.61
CA THR A 97 -10.43 7.72 11.21
C THR A 97 -10.46 8.44 9.87
N VAL A 98 -9.59 9.46 9.66
CA VAL A 98 -9.56 10.17 8.38
C VAL A 98 -9.14 9.26 7.22
N LEU A 99 -8.31 8.25 7.47
CA LEU A 99 -7.99 7.24 6.47
C LEU A 99 -9.19 6.32 6.18
N ASP A 100 -10.00 5.96 7.18
CA ASP A 100 -11.23 5.20 6.94
C ASP A 100 -12.20 5.99 6.06
N ASP A 101 -12.42 7.28 6.39
CA ASP A 101 -13.28 8.17 5.61
C ASP A 101 -12.78 8.36 4.18
N LEU A 102 -11.45 8.52 3.99
CA LEU A 102 -10.84 8.64 2.67
C LEU A 102 -10.90 7.34 1.85
N LEU A 103 -10.84 6.18 2.50
CA LEU A 103 -10.97 4.89 1.81
C LEU A 103 -12.41 4.64 1.34
N GLU A 104 -13.40 5.15 2.07
CA GLU A 104 -14.80 5.14 1.66
C GLU A 104 -15.11 6.21 0.60
N ASN A 105 -14.63 7.44 0.80
CA ASN A 105 -14.78 8.57 -0.09
C ASN A 105 -13.42 9.27 -0.34
N PRO A 106 -12.73 8.97 -1.46
CA PRO A 106 -11.37 9.45 -1.77
C PRO A 106 -11.15 10.97 -1.80
N SER A 107 -12.21 11.78 -1.77
CA SER A 107 -12.18 13.24 -1.76
C SER A 107 -13.04 13.84 -0.65
N VAL A 108 -13.23 13.12 0.47
CA VAL A 108 -14.07 13.57 1.61
C VAL A 108 -13.55 14.84 2.27
N ILE A 109 -12.23 14.99 2.41
CA ILE A 109 -11.59 16.21 2.90
C ILE A 109 -11.16 17.11 1.72
N PRO A 110 -11.07 18.43 1.91
CA PRO A 110 -10.85 19.37 0.81
C PRO A 110 -9.43 19.34 0.22
N PHE A 111 -8.44 18.81 0.95
CA PHE A 111 -7.04 18.77 0.50
C PHE A 111 -6.21 17.71 1.24
N ASN A 112 -5.03 17.41 0.70
CA ASN A 112 -4.04 16.56 1.34
C ASN A 112 -3.33 17.31 2.49
N TYR A 113 -3.75 17.08 3.73
CA TYR A 113 -3.18 17.80 4.88
C TYR A 113 -1.71 17.45 5.13
N LEU A 114 -1.21 16.29 4.70
CA LEU A 114 0.21 15.92 4.87
C LEU A 114 1.13 16.89 4.12
N GLU A 115 0.75 17.29 2.90
CA GLU A 115 1.49 18.31 2.13
C GLU A 115 1.46 19.67 2.84
N GLN A 116 0.34 20.02 3.50
CA GLN A 116 0.23 21.29 4.23
C GLN A 116 1.01 21.31 5.55
N LEU A 117 1.36 20.15 6.10
CA LEU A 117 2.16 20.04 7.31
C LEU A 117 3.66 20.25 7.05
N GLU A 118 4.15 19.94 5.85
CA GLU A 118 5.58 20.01 5.49
C GLU A 118 6.24 21.36 5.85
N PRO A 119 5.65 22.53 5.58
CA PRO A 119 6.28 23.81 5.89
C PRO A 119 6.31 24.16 7.39
N HIS A 120 5.65 23.35 8.24
CA HIS A 120 5.41 23.64 9.65
C HIS A 120 6.04 22.62 10.60
N LEU A 121 6.57 21.53 10.07
CA LEU A 121 7.24 20.47 10.82
C LEU A 121 8.72 20.39 10.46
N THR A 122 9.53 19.84 11.36
CA THR A 122 10.89 19.41 11.02
C THR A 122 10.86 18.16 10.15
N ASP A 123 11.95 17.91 9.40
CA ASP A 123 12.09 16.70 8.56
C ASP A 123 11.84 15.41 9.35
N GLN A 124 12.34 15.34 10.58
CA GLN A 124 12.16 14.17 11.44
C GLN A 124 10.68 13.98 11.85
N GLU A 125 9.97 15.07 12.12
CA GLU A 125 8.56 15.02 12.51
C GLU A 125 7.67 14.61 11.35
N ILE A 126 7.86 15.19 10.16
CA ILE A 126 7.06 14.83 8.99
C ILE A 126 7.33 13.38 8.55
N GLU A 127 8.58 12.91 8.61
CA GLU A 127 8.90 11.51 8.31
C GLU A 127 8.24 10.55 9.29
N ARG A 128 8.17 10.89 10.58
CA ARG A 128 7.42 10.10 11.57
C ARG A 128 5.94 10.03 11.22
N VAL A 129 5.34 11.15 10.82
CA VAL A 129 3.93 11.20 10.43
C VAL A 129 3.67 10.38 9.17
N ARG A 130 4.52 10.52 8.13
CA ARG A 130 4.44 9.71 6.90
C ARG A 130 4.55 8.22 7.20
N LEU A 131 5.52 7.81 8.03
CA LEU A 131 5.69 6.42 8.45
C LEU A 131 4.47 5.89 9.21
N GLN A 132 3.88 6.70 10.10
CA GLN A 132 2.66 6.33 10.81
C GLN A 132 1.49 6.10 9.83
N HIS A 133 1.33 6.96 8.82
CA HIS A 133 0.31 6.80 7.79
C HIS A 133 0.53 5.57 6.91
N LEU A 134 1.79 5.31 6.54
CA LEU A 134 2.17 4.10 5.82
C LEU A 134 1.76 2.85 6.61
N GLN A 135 2.09 2.81 7.90
CA GLN A 135 1.73 1.69 8.79
C GLN A 135 0.21 1.56 8.98
N LEU A 136 -0.52 2.67 9.10
CA LEU A 136 -1.98 2.67 9.19
C LEU A 136 -2.61 2.10 7.92
N LEU A 137 -2.24 2.62 6.74
CA LEU A 137 -2.74 2.13 5.44
C LEU A 137 -2.51 0.63 5.26
N LEU A 138 -1.34 0.13 5.65
CA LEU A 138 -1.02 -1.30 5.60
C LEU A 138 -1.89 -2.15 6.53
N ARG A 139 -2.62 -1.55 7.48
CA ARG A 139 -3.53 -2.24 8.42
C ARG A 139 -5.01 -2.01 8.09
N LYS A 140 -5.34 -1.29 7.00
CA LYS A 140 -6.72 -1.06 6.54
C LYS A 140 -7.14 -2.08 5.50
N ASP A 141 -8.38 -2.56 5.54
CA ASP A 141 -8.92 -3.51 4.55
C ASP A 141 -8.07 -4.81 4.44
N CYS A 142 -7.77 -5.44 5.59
CA CYS A 142 -6.99 -6.69 5.68
C CYS A 142 -7.86 -7.93 5.42
N THR A 143 -8.81 -7.83 4.50
CA THR A 143 -9.81 -8.88 4.22
C THR A 143 -9.29 -10.00 3.34
N CYS A 144 -8.24 -9.74 2.56
CA CYS A 144 -7.68 -10.69 1.60
C CYS A 144 -6.35 -11.24 2.11
N THR A 145 -6.14 -12.54 1.90
CA THR A 145 -4.86 -13.22 2.12
C THR A 145 -3.87 -12.96 0.99
N LEU A 146 -2.59 -13.27 1.23
CA LEU A 146 -1.56 -13.21 0.18
C LEU A 146 -1.87 -14.14 -1.01
N GLN A 147 -2.53 -15.28 -0.75
CA GLN A 147 -2.96 -16.20 -1.80
C GLN A 147 -4.02 -15.57 -2.71
N GLU A 148 -5.00 -14.87 -2.12
CA GLU A 148 -6.05 -14.17 -2.88
C GLU A 148 -5.51 -12.95 -3.63
N ALA A 149 -4.45 -12.31 -3.11
CA ALA A 149 -3.79 -11.19 -3.77
C ALA A 149 -3.27 -11.54 -5.17
N ILE A 150 -2.82 -12.78 -5.40
CA ILE A 150 -2.33 -13.27 -6.71
C ILE A 150 -3.38 -13.04 -7.81
N GLY A 151 -4.65 -13.35 -7.53
CA GLY A 151 -5.73 -13.24 -8.49
C GLY A 151 -6.35 -11.84 -8.61
N ARG A 152 -6.01 -10.90 -7.72
CA ARG A 152 -6.67 -9.59 -7.60
C ARG A 152 -5.83 -8.39 -8.03
N GLN A 153 -4.54 -8.58 -8.37
CA GLN A 153 -3.63 -7.47 -8.67
C GLN A 153 -4.14 -6.51 -9.76
N GLU A 154 -4.70 -7.04 -10.85
CA GLU A 154 -5.23 -6.22 -11.95
C GLU A 154 -6.41 -5.34 -11.50
N GLN A 155 -7.37 -5.93 -10.78
CA GLN A 155 -8.51 -5.20 -10.23
C GLN A 155 -8.06 -4.08 -9.29
N TRP A 156 -7.09 -4.35 -8.42
CA TRP A 156 -6.58 -3.35 -7.48
C TRP A 156 -5.80 -2.24 -8.17
N ARG A 157 -5.03 -2.56 -9.22
CA ARG A 157 -4.35 -1.55 -10.03
C ARG A 157 -5.33 -0.61 -10.73
N LEU A 158 -6.42 -1.15 -11.28
CA LEU A 158 -7.49 -0.34 -11.87
C LEU A 158 -8.14 0.58 -10.83
N ALA A 159 -8.39 0.09 -9.61
CA ALA A 159 -8.92 0.90 -8.53
C ALA A 159 -7.94 2.01 -8.10
N ALA A 160 -6.66 1.69 -7.95
CA ALA A 160 -5.61 2.67 -7.65
C ALA A 160 -5.51 3.76 -8.72
N ASN A 161 -5.62 3.39 -10.00
CA ASN A 161 -5.60 4.35 -11.11
C ASN A 161 -6.81 5.31 -11.07
N ARG A 162 -8.00 4.84 -10.68
CA ARG A 162 -9.18 5.72 -10.50
C ARG A 162 -8.96 6.73 -9.38
N ASN A 163 -8.27 6.32 -8.31
CA ASN A 163 -7.98 7.18 -7.18
C ASN A 163 -6.79 8.13 -7.42
N HIS A 164 -6.06 7.99 -8.53
CA HIS A 164 -4.81 8.72 -8.77
C HIS A 164 -4.95 10.25 -8.63
N GLY A 165 -6.05 10.83 -9.10
CA GLY A 165 -6.33 12.27 -9.05
C GLY A 165 -7.07 12.74 -7.79
N THR A 166 -7.40 11.85 -6.86
CA THR A 166 -8.16 12.15 -5.64
C THR A 166 -7.23 12.57 -4.50
N VAL A 167 -7.81 13.08 -3.40
CA VAL A 167 -7.03 13.44 -2.20
C VAL A 167 -6.36 12.22 -1.60
N LEU A 168 -7.05 11.06 -1.54
CA LEU A 168 -6.44 9.79 -1.12
C LEU A 168 -5.21 9.43 -1.98
N GLY A 169 -5.32 9.57 -3.30
CA GLY A 169 -4.21 9.28 -4.22
C GLY A 169 -3.02 10.22 -4.05
N GLN A 170 -3.28 11.50 -3.79
CA GLN A 170 -2.24 12.48 -3.44
C GLN A 170 -1.58 12.13 -2.11
N MET A 171 -2.38 11.85 -1.08
CA MET A 171 -1.91 11.46 0.25
C MET A 171 -1.02 10.23 0.20
N MET A 172 -1.42 9.17 -0.53
CA MET A 172 -0.59 7.97 -0.69
C MET A 172 0.77 8.28 -1.33
N ARG A 173 0.87 9.27 -2.22
CA ARG A 173 2.16 9.72 -2.80
C ARG A 173 3.01 10.45 -1.77
N THR A 174 2.42 11.36 -0.99
CA THR A 174 3.12 12.09 0.08
C THR A 174 3.62 11.15 1.16
N VAL A 175 2.82 10.12 1.52
CA VAL A 175 3.20 9.10 2.50
C VAL A 175 4.47 8.37 2.11
N VAL A 176 4.69 8.14 0.82
CA VAL A 176 5.84 7.36 0.32
C VAL A 176 6.96 8.20 -0.29
N GLN A 177 7.01 9.48 0.06
CA GLN A 177 7.96 10.43 -0.51
C GLN A 177 9.42 10.09 -0.21
N ASP A 178 9.74 9.61 1.00
CA ASP A 178 11.01 8.91 1.25
C ASP A 178 10.91 7.50 0.64
N THR A 179 11.30 7.41 -0.63
CA THR A 179 11.22 6.17 -1.41
C THR A 179 12.04 5.04 -0.78
N VAL A 180 13.14 5.34 -0.09
CA VAL A 180 14.04 4.33 0.48
C VAL A 180 13.41 3.75 1.74
N CYS A 181 13.07 4.61 2.70
CA CYS A 181 12.43 4.20 3.95
C CYS A 181 11.09 3.50 3.69
N SER A 182 10.31 4.02 2.74
CA SER A 182 9.01 3.45 2.38
C SER A 182 9.15 2.07 1.72
N PHE A 183 10.11 1.89 0.81
CA PHE A 183 10.37 0.59 0.19
C PHE A 183 10.78 -0.45 1.23
N ASP A 184 11.70 -0.11 2.12
CA ASP A 184 12.18 -1.03 3.16
C ASP A 184 11.08 -1.36 4.17
N THR A 185 10.23 -0.37 4.52
CA THR A 185 9.07 -0.58 5.40
C THR A 185 8.03 -1.50 4.77
N LEU A 186 7.70 -1.28 3.48
CA LEU A 186 6.79 -2.14 2.74
C LEU A 186 7.35 -3.56 2.69
N LEU A 187 8.58 -3.74 2.22
CA LEU A 187 9.21 -5.05 2.11
C LEU A 187 9.25 -5.77 3.47
N GLY A 188 9.64 -5.07 4.54
CA GLY A 188 9.63 -5.60 5.90
C GLY A 188 8.24 -6.02 6.38
N ALA A 189 7.19 -5.28 6.02
CA ALA A 189 5.81 -5.67 6.32
C ALA A 189 5.39 -6.94 5.54
N GLY A 190 5.73 -7.02 4.26
CA GLY A 190 5.47 -8.19 3.42
C GLY A 190 6.22 -9.44 3.89
N GLU A 191 7.49 -9.31 4.25
CA GLU A 191 8.34 -10.42 4.69
C GLU A 191 7.94 -11.01 6.04
N LYS A 192 7.33 -10.21 6.91
CA LYS A 192 6.74 -10.70 8.17
C LYS A 192 5.56 -11.65 7.93
N LEU A 193 4.93 -11.59 6.77
CA LEU A 193 3.77 -12.41 6.39
C LEU A 193 2.65 -12.34 7.45
N ASP A 194 2.46 -11.17 8.04
CA ASP A 194 1.43 -10.92 9.06
C ASP A 194 0.04 -10.93 8.40
N ALA A 195 -0.92 -11.60 9.04
CA ALA A 195 -2.31 -11.64 8.62
C ALA A 195 -2.96 -10.25 8.61
N ASN A 196 -2.39 -9.29 9.34
CA ASN A 196 -2.89 -7.92 9.43
C ASN A 196 -2.30 -6.98 8.37
N VAL A 197 -1.67 -7.51 7.30
CA VAL A 197 -1.20 -6.71 6.17
C VAL A 197 -2.27 -6.65 5.07
N SER A 198 -2.62 -5.44 4.68
CA SER A 198 -3.45 -5.17 3.53
C SER A 198 -2.66 -5.29 2.24
N TRP A 199 -2.82 -6.41 1.54
CA TRP A 199 -2.12 -6.65 0.28
C TRP A 199 -2.53 -5.67 -0.83
N LYS A 200 -3.77 -5.17 -0.78
CA LYS A 200 -4.25 -4.13 -1.70
C LYS A 200 -3.46 -2.84 -1.53
N HIS A 201 -3.32 -2.35 -0.30
CA HIS A 201 -2.54 -1.14 -0.01
C HIS A 201 -1.04 -1.37 -0.18
N TYR A 202 -0.53 -2.54 0.22
CA TYR A 202 0.86 -2.93 -0.03
C TYR A 202 1.23 -2.80 -1.51
N LEU A 203 0.46 -3.41 -2.41
CA LEU A 203 0.75 -3.38 -3.85
C LEU A 203 0.55 -1.98 -4.45
N THR A 204 -0.48 -1.26 -4.00
CA THR A 204 -0.72 0.13 -4.46
C THR A 204 0.46 1.03 -4.09
N LEU A 205 0.90 1.00 -2.84
CA LEU A 205 2.02 1.80 -2.34
C LEU A 205 3.35 1.35 -2.94
N LEU A 206 3.54 0.04 -3.14
CA LEU A 206 4.71 -0.52 -3.83
C LEU A 206 4.82 0.03 -5.26
N GLY A 207 3.71 0.09 -5.99
CA GLY A 207 3.68 0.69 -7.33
C GLY A 207 4.12 2.16 -7.29
N ILE A 208 3.56 2.95 -6.37
CA ILE A 208 3.93 4.37 -6.22
C ILE A 208 5.44 4.51 -5.90
N VAL A 209 5.95 3.75 -4.94
CA VAL A 209 7.37 3.75 -4.54
C VAL A 209 8.26 3.31 -5.70
N ALA A 210 7.89 2.23 -6.40
CA ALA A 210 8.65 1.73 -7.54
C ALA A 210 8.74 2.80 -8.64
N LYS A 211 7.62 3.46 -8.96
CA LYS A 211 7.61 4.54 -9.94
C LYS A 211 8.49 5.71 -9.51
N ALA A 212 8.48 6.07 -8.23
CA ALA A 212 9.32 7.14 -7.71
C ALA A 212 10.82 6.76 -7.69
N ALA A 213 11.14 5.48 -7.48
CA ALA A 213 12.51 4.97 -7.42
C ALA A 213 13.28 5.11 -8.76
N THR A 214 12.59 5.29 -9.89
CA THR A 214 13.27 5.47 -11.20
C THR A 214 13.99 6.80 -11.34
N SER A 215 13.75 7.75 -10.42
CA SER A 215 14.47 9.04 -10.40
C SER A 215 15.97 8.88 -10.16
N GLU A 216 16.37 7.84 -9.42
CA GLU A 216 17.77 7.58 -9.06
C GLU A 216 18.14 6.12 -9.31
N TYR A 217 19.20 5.92 -10.10
CA TYR A 217 19.64 4.57 -10.47
C TYR A 217 19.99 3.68 -9.27
N VAL A 218 20.49 4.26 -8.16
CA VAL A 218 20.79 3.50 -6.94
C VAL A 218 19.53 2.88 -6.32
N ASN A 219 18.38 3.54 -6.42
CA ASN A 219 17.11 3.03 -5.91
C ASN A 219 16.59 1.90 -6.80
N VAL A 220 16.76 1.99 -8.12
CA VAL A 220 16.49 0.88 -9.06
C VAL A 220 17.32 -0.36 -8.71
N LEU A 221 18.62 -0.19 -8.41
CA LEU A 221 19.49 -1.28 -7.99
C LEU A 221 19.04 -1.91 -6.66
N ARG A 222 18.57 -1.09 -5.71
CA ARG A 222 18.01 -1.57 -4.43
C ARG A 222 16.81 -2.48 -4.68
N VAL A 223 15.86 -2.05 -5.51
CA VAL A 223 14.66 -2.84 -5.84
C VAL A 223 15.05 -4.16 -6.51
N LYS A 224 15.96 -4.14 -7.50
CA LYS A 224 16.50 -5.36 -8.14
C LYS A 224 17.15 -6.30 -7.12
N GLY A 225 17.93 -5.74 -6.20
CA GLY A 225 18.59 -6.47 -5.12
C GLY A 225 17.59 -7.18 -4.19
N ALA A 226 16.53 -6.47 -3.77
CA ALA A 226 15.47 -7.03 -2.94
C ALA A 226 14.75 -8.21 -3.61
N VAL A 227 14.38 -8.07 -4.88
CA VAL A 227 13.74 -9.14 -5.66
C VAL A 227 14.64 -10.37 -5.79
N LYS A 228 15.94 -10.15 -6.09
CA LYS A 228 16.92 -11.24 -6.13
C LYS A 228 17.06 -11.92 -4.77
N ASN A 229 17.08 -11.16 -3.67
CA ASN A 229 17.19 -11.69 -2.33
C ASN A 229 15.95 -12.51 -1.93
N MET A 230 14.74 -12.09 -2.32
CA MET A 230 13.53 -12.89 -2.13
C MET A 230 13.62 -14.24 -2.84
N PHE A 231 14.11 -14.27 -4.09
CA PHE A 231 14.32 -15.54 -4.79
C PHE A 231 15.34 -16.43 -4.07
N ASN A 232 16.47 -15.88 -3.63
CA ASN A 232 17.46 -16.63 -2.87
C ASN A 232 16.89 -17.19 -1.55
N LYS A 233 15.98 -16.47 -0.88
CA LYS A 233 15.27 -16.97 0.32
C LYS A 233 14.42 -18.20 -0.02
N ILE A 234 13.70 -18.20 -1.15
CA ILE A 234 12.93 -19.38 -1.61
C ILE A 234 13.84 -20.58 -1.83
N LEU A 235 15.02 -20.38 -2.41
CA LEU A 235 15.98 -21.47 -2.63
C LEU A 235 16.52 -22.05 -1.32
N ALA A 236 16.56 -21.24 -0.25
CA ALA A 236 17.04 -21.65 1.06
C ALA A 236 15.95 -22.29 1.93
N ASP A 237 14.74 -21.74 1.95
CA ASP A 237 13.66 -22.13 2.87
C ASP A 237 12.50 -22.91 2.22
N GLY A 238 12.37 -22.87 0.90
CA GLY A 238 11.32 -23.55 0.15
C GLY A 238 9.89 -23.13 0.52
N ARG A 239 9.69 -21.96 1.14
CA ARG A 239 8.36 -21.53 1.62
C ARG A 239 7.50 -21.00 0.49
N PHE A 240 6.25 -21.44 0.46
CA PHE A 240 5.30 -21.05 -0.58
C PHE A 240 4.93 -19.58 -0.47
N GLU A 241 4.76 -19.06 0.74
CA GLU A 241 4.43 -17.66 1.02
C GLU A 241 5.52 -16.71 0.51
N THR A 242 6.80 -17.10 0.62
CA THR A 242 7.92 -16.34 0.06
C THR A 242 7.85 -16.30 -1.47
N LEU A 243 7.44 -17.41 -2.12
CA LEU A 243 7.18 -17.42 -3.56
C LEU A 243 6.02 -16.48 -3.90
N LEU A 244 4.89 -16.55 -3.17
CA LEU A 244 3.75 -15.68 -3.43
C LEU A 244 4.14 -14.20 -3.33
N LEU A 245 4.87 -13.82 -2.28
CA LEU A 245 5.38 -12.47 -2.08
C LEU A 245 6.29 -12.04 -3.26
N LEU A 246 7.24 -12.88 -3.67
CA LEU A 246 8.09 -12.62 -4.83
C LEU A 246 7.25 -12.35 -6.09
N MET A 247 6.22 -13.17 -6.33
CA MET A 247 5.39 -13.10 -7.52
C MET A 247 4.55 -11.81 -7.53
N VAL A 248 3.83 -11.49 -6.45
CA VAL A 248 3.01 -10.27 -6.40
C VAL A 248 3.86 -9.01 -6.51
N THR A 249 4.98 -8.95 -5.78
CA THR A 249 5.88 -7.78 -5.75
C THR A 249 6.53 -7.56 -7.11
N SER A 250 7.06 -8.61 -7.73
CA SER A 250 7.75 -8.47 -9.00
C SER A 250 6.78 -8.14 -10.14
N ARG A 251 5.58 -8.72 -10.13
CA ARG A 251 4.51 -8.37 -11.09
C ARG A 251 4.09 -6.92 -10.98
N GLU A 252 3.92 -6.42 -9.76
CA GLU A 252 3.50 -5.04 -9.55
C GLU A 252 4.56 -4.06 -10.04
N ILE A 253 5.83 -4.33 -9.74
CA ILE A 253 6.95 -3.51 -10.23
C ILE A 253 7.03 -3.56 -11.76
N CYS A 254 6.95 -4.74 -12.38
CA CYS A 254 6.97 -4.88 -13.85
C CYS A 254 5.81 -4.13 -14.51
N ALA A 255 4.61 -4.18 -13.93
CA ALA A 255 3.43 -3.51 -14.46
C ALA A 255 3.48 -1.98 -14.26
N THR A 256 4.22 -1.50 -13.27
CA THR A 256 4.32 -0.07 -12.96
C THR A 256 5.36 0.63 -13.81
N ASP A 257 6.56 0.06 -13.91
CA ASP A 257 7.64 0.63 -14.71
C ASP A 257 8.65 -0.43 -15.19
N GLU A 258 8.65 -0.70 -16.49
CA GLU A 258 9.53 -1.69 -17.10
C GLU A 258 11.01 -1.30 -17.03
N SER A 259 11.37 -0.04 -16.76
CA SER A 259 12.78 0.36 -16.60
C SER A 259 13.45 -0.29 -15.38
N ILE A 260 12.66 -0.77 -14.42
CA ILE A 260 13.15 -1.39 -13.19
C ILE A 260 13.45 -2.87 -13.41
N LEU A 261 12.47 -3.70 -13.73
CA LEU A 261 12.65 -5.15 -13.86
C LEU A 261 12.55 -5.67 -15.31
N GLY A 262 12.26 -4.80 -16.27
CA GLY A 262 11.79 -5.19 -17.60
C GLY A 262 10.31 -5.55 -17.60
N SER A 263 9.81 -6.00 -18.75
CA SER A 263 8.48 -6.59 -18.84
C SER A 263 8.39 -7.87 -17.99
N TYR A 264 7.18 -8.22 -17.55
CA TYR A 264 6.97 -9.43 -16.74
C TYR A 264 7.49 -10.70 -17.43
N THR A 265 7.30 -10.81 -18.75
CA THR A 265 7.83 -11.92 -19.55
C THR A 265 9.35 -12.00 -19.49
N SER A 266 10.04 -10.86 -19.61
CA SER A 266 11.50 -10.79 -19.55
C SER A 266 12.02 -11.14 -18.16
N TRP A 267 11.41 -10.57 -17.12
CA TRP A 267 11.73 -10.89 -15.73
C TRP A 267 11.50 -12.38 -15.42
N TYR A 268 10.36 -12.93 -15.81
CA TYR A 268 10.01 -14.32 -15.58
C TYR A 268 10.97 -15.27 -16.29
N LYS A 269 11.35 -14.96 -17.54
CA LYS A 269 12.39 -15.70 -18.26
C LYS A 269 13.72 -15.70 -17.48
N TYR A 270 14.16 -14.54 -17.02
CA TYR A 270 15.44 -14.42 -16.32
C TYR A 270 15.47 -15.09 -14.94
N ILE A 271 14.34 -15.09 -14.21
CA ILE A 271 14.27 -15.64 -12.85
C ILE A 271 13.89 -17.13 -12.86
N ILE A 272 12.84 -17.51 -13.61
CA ILE A 272 12.30 -18.88 -13.64
C ILE A 272 12.77 -19.62 -14.89
N GLY A 273 12.69 -18.99 -16.06
CA GLY A 273 13.06 -19.61 -17.34
C GLY A 273 14.51 -20.07 -17.41
N GLU A 274 15.42 -19.32 -16.79
CA GLU A 274 16.87 -19.54 -16.80
C GLU A 274 17.40 -20.02 -15.43
N MET A 275 16.53 -20.54 -14.55
CA MET A 275 16.89 -20.83 -13.16
C MET A 275 17.98 -21.91 -13.03
N THR A 276 18.12 -22.82 -14.00
CA THR A 276 19.14 -23.90 -13.94
C THR A 276 20.57 -23.41 -13.90
N TYR A 277 20.82 -22.17 -14.34
CA TYR A 277 22.16 -21.58 -14.22
C TYR A 277 22.47 -21.12 -12.79
N ARG A 278 21.51 -21.20 -11.86
CA ARG A 278 21.59 -20.67 -10.50
C ARG A 278 21.21 -21.65 -9.40
N VAL A 279 20.57 -22.76 -9.75
CA VAL A 279 19.99 -23.70 -8.78
C VAL A 279 20.45 -25.12 -9.06
N ASP A 280 20.58 -25.92 -8.01
CA ASP A 280 20.82 -27.36 -8.14
C ASP A 280 19.53 -28.14 -8.49
N LYS A 281 19.66 -29.45 -8.70
CA LYS A 281 18.53 -30.31 -9.06
C LYS A 281 17.43 -30.33 -7.99
N ALA A 282 17.79 -30.36 -6.71
CA ALA A 282 16.81 -30.44 -5.62
C ALA A 282 16.05 -29.11 -5.49
N GLN A 283 16.77 -27.98 -5.56
CA GLN A 283 16.20 -26.64 -5.58
C GLN A 283 15.29 -26.44 -6.79
N PHE A 284 15.68 -26.90 -7.98
CA PHE A 284 14.83 -26.87 -9.16
C PHE A 284 13.49 -27.57 -8.93
N ILE A 285 13.53 -28.81 -8.43
CA ILE A 285 12.32 -29.60 -8.15
C ILE A 285 11.45 -28.90 -7.11
N ALA A 286 12.05 -28.36 -6.05
CA ALA A 286 11.34 -27.62 -5.01
C ALA A 286 10.60 -26.39 -5.59
N VAL A 287 11.30 -25.55 -6.35
CA VAL A 287 10.71 -24.37 -7.00
C VAL A 287 9.58 -24.77 -7.95
N MET A 288 9.77 -25.79 -8.79
CA MET A 288 8.71 -26.28 -9.68
C MET A 288 7.49 -26.79 -8.90
N GLY A 289 7.70 -27.45 -7.76
CA GLY A 289 6.63 -27.87 -6.85
C GLY A 289 5.84 -26.68 -6.30
N LEU A 290 6.51 -25.59 -5.92
CA LEU A 290 5.85 -24.35 -5.49
C LEU A 290 5.12 -23.67 -6.65
N MET A 291 5.69 -23.64 -7.85
CA MET A 291 5.05 -23.10 -9.04
C MET A 291 3.77 -23.87 -9.41
N ASN A 292 3.74 -25.19 -9.26
CA ASN A 292 2.52 -25.98 -9.43
C ASN A 292 1.42 -25.59 -8.43
N LYS A 293 1.78 -25.27 -7.18
CA LYS A 293 0.84 -24.78 -6.15
C LYS A 293 0.33 -23.37 -6.42
N LEU A 294 1.09 -22.56 -7.16
CA LEU A 294 0.69 -21.20 -7.56
C LEU A 294 -0.42 -21.21 -8.61
N VAL A 295 -0.37 -22.13 -9.59
CA VAL A 295 -1.28 -22.11 -10.76
C VAL A 295 -2.78 -22.01 -10.40
N PRO A 296 -3.32 -22.75 -9.41
CA PRO A 296 -4.73 -22.64 -9.05
C PRO A 296 -5.15 -21.26 -8.53
N LEU A 297 -4.20 -20.49 -7.97
CA LEU A 297 -4.45 -19.15 -7.42
C LEU A 297 -4.51 -18.07 -8.50
N GLU A 298 -4.03 -18.37 -9.72
CA GLU A 298 -4.00 -17.41 -10.81
C GLU A 298 -5.40 -17.13 -11.34
N GLY A 299 -5.71 -15.83 -11.47
CA GLY A 299 -6.92 -15.31 -12.11
C GLY A 299 -6.65 -14.65 -13.47
N SER A 300 -5.40 -14.29 -13.78
CA SER A 300 -5.05 -13.60 -15.03
C SER A 300 -4.62 -14.58 -16.11
N VAL A 301 -5.36 -14.58 -17.23
CA VAL A 301 -5.04 -15.38 -18.42
C VAL A 301 -3.71 -14.93 -19.03
N GLU A 302 -3.42 -13.62 -19.05
CA GLU A 302 -2.19 -13.08 -19.61
C GLU A 302 -0.95 -13.58 -18.86
N ILE A 303 -1.00 -13.56 -17.53
CA ILE A 303 0.05 -14.09 -16.67
C ILE A 303 0.25 -15.60 -16.89
N LEU A 304 -0.83 -16.37 -16.96
CA LEU A 304 -0.76 -17.81 -17.22
C LEU A 304 -0.20 -18.12 -18.62
N LYS A 305 -0.50 -17.28 -19.62
CA LYS A 305 0.09 -17.38 -20.98
C LYS A 305 1.61 -17.16 -20.92
N VAL A 306 2.10 -16.21 -20.13
CA VAL A 306 3.55 -16.04 -19.90
C VAL A 306 4.15 -17.31 -19.28
N HIS A 307 3.54 -17.84 -18.22
CA HIS A 307 4.03 -19.05 -17.53
C HIS A 307 4.08 -20.29 -18.45
N ALA A 308 3.07 -20.46 -19.30
CA ALA A 308 3.01 -21.59 -20.23
C ALA A 308 3.98 -21.45 -21.41
N SER A 309 4.17 -20.23 -21.93
CA SER A 309 4.91 -19.97 -23.18
C SER A 309 6.41 -19.85 -22.97
N VAL A 310 6.86 -19.23 -21.87
CA VAL A 310 8.30 -19.03 -21.62
C VAL A 310 9.01 -20.40 -21.52
N SER A 311 10.14 -20.53 -22.22
CA SER A 311 10.97 -21.72 -22.12
C SER A 311 11.64 -21.77 -20.75
N ILE A 312 11.60 -22.94 -20.11
CA ILE A 312 12.24 -23.18 -18.82
C ILE A 312 13.36 -24.18 -19.10
N SER A 313 14.60 -23.75 -18.92
CA SER A 313 15.74 -24.67 -18.89
C SER A 313 15.59 -25.59 -17.67
N PHE A 314 15.98 -26.86 -17.81
CA PHE A 314 15.85 -27.85 -16.73
C PHE A 314 17.10 -28.73 -16.61
N PRO A 315 17.46 -29.21 -15.41
CA PRO A 315 18.54 -30.17 -15.23
C PRO A 315 18.16 -31.54 -15.83
N SER A 316 19.14 -32.40 -16.02
CA SER A 316 18.91 -33.77 -16.50
C SER A 316 17.86 -34.51 -15.66
N LEU A 317 16.92 -35.16 -16.34
CA LEU A 317 15.79 -35.91 -15.76
C LEU A 317 14.74 -35.05 -15.02
N CYS A 318 14.67 -33.74 -15.27
CA CYS A 318 13.65 -32.86 -14.67
C CYS A 318 12.58 -32.36 -15.65
N MET A 319 12.59 -32.84 -16.90
CA MET A 319 11.67 -32.38 -17.96
C MET A 319 10.19 -32.57 -17.59
N GLU A 320 9.86 -33.67 -16.92
CA GLU A 320 8.48 -33.99 -16.50
C GLU A 320 7.87 -32.91 -15.60
N HIS A 321 8.66 -32.32 -14.70
CA HIS A 321 8.20 -31.24 -13.82
C HIS A 321 7.81 -29.99 -14.61
N VAL A 322 8.56 -29.65 -15.65
CA VAL A 322 8.27 -28.52 -16.55
C VAL A 322 7.02 -28.79 -17.38
N VAL A 323 6.89 -29.99 -17.95
CA VAL A 323 5.72 -30.38 -18.74
C VAL A 323 4.46 -30.35 -17.88
N THR A 324 4.52 -30.90 -16.66
CA THR A 324 3.42 -30.89 -15.70
C THR A 324 2.97 -29.46 -15.39
N PHE A 325 3.91 -28.59 -15.04
CA PHE A 325 3.61 -27.18 -14.76
C PHE A 325 2.95 -26.47 -15.95
N LYS A 326 3.50 -26.62 -17.16
CA LYS A 326 2.95 -25.98 -18.36
C LYS A 326 1.54 -26.49 -18.69
N ASN A 327 1.29 -27.78 -18.50
CA ASN A 327 -0.04 -28.37 -18.71
C ASN A 327 -1.04 -27.86 -17.67
N LEU A 328 -0.63 -27.68 -16.41
CA LEU A 328 -1.45 -27.04 -15.39
C LEU A 328 -1.83 -25.60 -15.79
N CYS A 329 -0.88 -24.81 -16.27
CA CYS A 329 -1.16 -23.45 -16.76
C CYS A 329 -2.18 -23.46 -17.90
N LYS A 330 -1.99 -24.31 -18.92
CA LYS A 330 -2.91 -24.44 -20.06
C LYS A 330 -4.31 -24.86 -19.62
N SER A 331 -4.42 -25.85 -18.73
CA SER A 331 -5.70 -26.29 -18.18
C SER A 331 -6.40 -25.17 -17.38
N ARG A 332 -5.65 -24.39 -16.61
CA ARG A 332 -6.20 -23.25 -15.87
C ARG A 332 -6.71 -22.15 -16.79
N ILE A 333 -5.99 -21.84 -17.88
CA ILE A 333 -6.44 -20.88 -18.90
C ILE A 333 -7.81 -21.29 -19.46
N ILE A 334 -7.93 -22.54 -19.92
CA ILE A 334 -9.18 -23.08 -20.47
C ILE A 334 -10.32 -22.93 -19.45
N LYS A 335 -10.09 -23.31 -18.18
CA LYS A 335 -11.10 -23.16 -17.12
C LYS A 335 -11.56 -21.72 -16.89
N ILE A 336 -10.65 -20.75 -16.97
CA ILE A 336 -11.00 -19.33 -16.80
C ILE A 336 -11.79 -18.83 -18.01
N GLU A 337 -11.36 -19.17 -19.23
CA GLU A 337 -12.03 -18.77 -20.47
C GLU A 337 -13.43 -19.37 -20.57
N GLU A 338 -13.60 -20.67 -20.28
CA GLU A 338 -14.91 -21.32 -20.20
C GLU A 338 -15.84 -20.66 -19.17
N ALA A 339 -15.31 -20.30 -17.99
CA ALA A 339 -16.09 -19.62 -16.97
C ALA A 339 -16.58 -18.24 -17.42
N LYS A 340 -15.75 -17.50 -18.17
CA LYS A 340 -16.13 -16.21 -18.77
C LYS A 340 -17.22 -16.37 -19.82
N CYS A 341 -17.06 -17.31 -20.76
CA CYS A 341 -18.07 -17.58 -21.79
C CYS A 341 -19.44 -17.91 -21.17
N ARG A 342 -19.47 -18.73 -20.11
CA ARG A 342 -20.70 -19.06 -19.38
C ARG A 342 -21.34 -17.85 -18.71
N GLN A 343 -20.55 -16.91 -18.19
CA GLN A 343 -21.05 -15.67 -17.55
C GLN A 343 -21.59 -14.68 -18.59
N GLU A 344 -21.03 -14.67 -19.80
CA GLU A 344 -21.43 -13.79 -20.90
C GLU A 344 -22.56 -14.37 -21.76
N GLY A 345 -23.05 -15.57 -21.45
CA GLY A 345 -24.10 -16.25 -22.22
C GLY A 345 -23.63 -16.75 -23.61
N VAL A 346 -22.31 -16.81 -23.84
CA VAL A 346 -21.69 -17.29 -25.07
C VAL A 346 -21.39 -18.78 -24.89
N GLN A 347 -21.91 -19.65 -25.75
CA GLN A 347 -21.52 -21.06 -25.74
C GLN A 347 -20.01 -21.17 -26.01
N PRO A 348 -19.25 -21.96 -25.23
CA PRO A 348 -17.84 -22.19 -25.52
C PRO A 348 -17.72 -22.82 -26.91
N LEU A 349 -16.83 -22.28 -27.74
CA LEU A 349 -16.51 -22.84 -29.06
C LEU A 349 -15.96 -24.26 -28.86
N ASP A 350 -16.69 -25.23 -29.42
CA ASP A 350 -16.31 -26.63 -29.44
C ASP A 350 -15.05 -26.78 -30.33
N PRO A 351 -13.91 -27.29 -29.80
CA PRO A 351 -12.67 -27.35 -30.55
C PRO A 351 -12.69 -28.34 -31.74
N ASP A 352 -13.76 -29.13 -31.90
CA ASP A 352 -13.88 -30.19 -32.93
C ASP A 352 -14.83 -29.86 -34.11
N ILE A 353 -15.25 -28.61 -34.29
CA ILE A 353 -15.97 -28.23 -35.52
C ILE A 353 -14.97 -28.03 -36.67
N SER A 354 -14.59 -29.14 -37.29
CA SER A 354 -14.10 -29.17 -38.66
C SER A 354 -15.18 -28.57 -39.56
N ILE A 355 -14.95 -27.35 -40.04
CA ILE A 355 -15.73 -26.79 -41.15
C ILE A 355 -15.31 -27.57 -42.40
N VAL A 356 -16.04 -28.65 -42.68
CA VAL A 356 -16.04 -29.27 -44.00
C VAL A 356 -16.82 -28.32 -44.89
N ILE A 357 -16.11 -27.61 -45.76
CA ILE A 357 -16.74 -26.90 -46.88
C ILE A 357 -16.97 -27.99 -47.94
N ASP A 358 -18.16 -28.57 -47.96
CA ASP A 358 -18.65 -29.28 -49.13
C ASP A 358 -18.95 -28.23 -50.20
N SER A 359 -18.04 -28.13 -51.17
CA SER A 359 -18.29 -27.43 -52.43
C SER A 359 -18.70 -28.47 -53.46
N ASP A 360 -20.00 -28.80 -53.49
CA ASP A 360 -20.64 -29.42 -54.64
C ASP A 360 -21.47 -28.36 -55.38
N ASP A 361 -21.29 -28.36 -56.70
CA ASP A 361 -22.12 -27.86 -57.80
C ASP A 361 -22.29 -26.34 -58.01
N ASP A 362 -21.50 -25.78 -58.93
CA ASP A 362 -21.92 -25.53 -60.34
C ASP A 362 -20.72 -25.21 -61.26
#